data_AF-A0A7W0LYZ0-F1
#
_entry.id   AF-A0A7W0LYZ0-F1
#
_cell.length_a   1.000
_cell.length_b   1.000
_cell.length_c   1.000
_cell.angle_alpha   90.00
_cell.angle_beta   90.00
_cell.angle_gamma   90.00
#
_symmetry.space_group_name_H-M   'P 1'
#
loop_
_entity.id
_entity.type
_entity.pdbx_description
1 polymer ?
#
loop_
_entity_poly.entity_id
_entity_poly.type
_entity_poly.pdbx_seq_one_letter_code
_entity_poly.pdbx_strand_id
1 'polypeptide(L)'
;ELGDLSPPLICTGGWPNAAVLTLLDGVRRAGGTIRHHGDHDAAGAAIFDYLAARVGALPWPLEERAEPSAADTPGVDAPDGFVPEELVLDQLLGDLARAGPA
;
A
#
# COMPACT_ATOMS: atom_id res chain seq x y z
N GLU A 1 2.70 10.67 -15.59
CA GLU A 1 1.97 11.41 -14.53
C GLU A 1 0.68 10.69 -14.22
N LEU A 2 0.21 10.74 -12.97
CA LEU A 2 -1.15 10.32 -12.63
C LEU A 2 -2.15 11.29 -13.26
N GLY A 3 -3.29 10.77 -13.74
CA GLY A 3 -4.35 11.62 -14.28
C GLY A 3 -5.12 12.38 -13.19
N ASP A 4 -5.82 13.45 -13.56
CA ASP A 4 -6.53 14.38 -12.65
C ASP A 4 -7.58 13.72 -11.73
N LEU A 5 -8.04 12.53 -12.09
CA LEU A 5 -9.01 11.76 -11.31
C LEU A 5 -8.37 10.82 -10.29
N SER A 6 -7.04 10.74 -10.28
CA SER A 6 -6.34 9.84 -9.38
C SER A 6 -6.41 10.37 -7.95
N PRO A 7 -6.74 9.52 -6.96
CA PRO A 7 -6.70 9.92 -5.57
C PRO A 7 -5.26 10.32 -5.16
N PRO A 8 -5.11 11.20 -4.15
CA PRO A 8 -3.79 11.61 -3.68
C PRO A 8 -2.99 10.40 -3.16
N LEU A 9 -1.73 10.29 -3.59
CA LEU A 9 -0.80 9.28 -3.11
C LEU A 9 0.06 9.82 -1.96
N ILE A 10 0.26 8.98 -0.93
CA ILE A 10 1.18 9.26 0.18
C ILE A 10 2.15 8.08 0.28
N CYS A 11 3.43 8.33 0.01
CA CYS A 11 4.49 7.34 0.24
C CYS A 11 5.01 7.47 1.67
N THR A 12 5.05 6.35 2.41
CA THR A 12 5.56 6.32 3.79
C THR A 12 7.09 6.17 3.85
N GLY A 13 7.72 5.65 2.78
CA GLY A 13 9.14 5.29 2.78
C GLY A 13 9.48 4.15 3.73
N GLY A 14 8.58 3.17 3.88
CA GLY A 14 8.68 2.09 4.86
C GLY A 14 7.80 2.35 6.09
N TRP A 15 8.33 2.17 7.31
CA TRP A 15 7.55 2.37 8.53
C TRP A 15 7.07 3.83 8.66
N PRO A 16 5.77 4.09 8.87
CA PRO A 16 5.23 5.44 8.89
C PRO A 16 5.78 6.26 10.05
N ASN A 17 6.41 7.39 9.74
CA ASN A 17 6.92 8.32 10.75
C ASN A 17 5.82 9.27 11.27
N ALA A 18 6.16 10.10 12.26
CA ALA A 18 5.21 11.03 12.88
C ALA A 18 4.56 12.02 11.90
N ALA A 19 5.28 12.46 10.87
CA ALA A 19 4.74 13.39 9.87
C ALA A 19 3.68 12.71 9.00
N VAL A 20 3.97 11.50 8.51
CA VAL A 20 3.02 10.65 7.78
C VAL A 20 1.77 10.41 8.62
N LEU A 21 1.93 10.02 9.88
CA LEU A 21 0.80 9.76 10.77
C LEU A 21 -0.04 11.01 11.05
N THR A 22 0.59 12.17 11.18
CA THR A 22 -0.12 13.45 11.36
C THR A 22 -0.97 13.78 10.12
N LEU A 23 -0.41 13.57 8.93
CA LEU A 23 -1.12 13.79 7.67
C LEU A 23 -2.31 12.84 7.53
N LEU A 24 -2.11 11.54 7.78
CA LEU A 24 -3.17 10.53 7.70
C LEU A 24 -4.29 10.78 8.71
N ASP A 25 -3.95 11.21 9.93
CA ASP A 25 -4.95 11.60 10.94
C ASP A 25 -5.79 12.79 10.46
N GLY A 26 -5.16 13.79 9.83
CA GLY A 26 -5.86 14.92 9.22
C GLY A 26 -6.83 14.50 8.12
N VAL A 27 -6.40 13.62 7.20
CA VAL A 27 -7.24 13.07 6.12
C VAL A 27 -8.45 12.34 6.71
N ARG A 28 -8.22 11.44 7.68
CA ARG A 28 -9.29 10.71 8.37
C ARG A 28 -10.29 11.66 9.04
N ARG A 29 -9.81 12.68 9.74
CA ARG A 29 -10.66 13.68 10.43
C ARG A 29 -11.49 14.51 9.46
N ALA A 30 -11.01 14.72 8.23
CA ALA A 30 -11.76 15.35 7.16
C ALA A 30 -12.77 14.40 6.47
N GLY A 31 -12.88 13.15 6.90
CA GLY A 31 -13.77 12.14 6.31
C GLY A 31 -13.16 11.39 5.12
N GLY A 32 -11.87 11.55 4.86
CA GLY A 32 -11.16 10.82 3.82
C GLY A 32 -10.99 9.34 4.18
N THR A 33 -11.07 8.49 3.16
CA THR A 33 -10.78 7.06 3.30
C THR A 33 -9.31 6.81 2.99
N ILE A 34 -8.63 6.03 3.83
CA ILE A 34 -7.23 5.65 3.64
C ILE A 34 -7.20 4.23 3.12
N ARG A 35 -6.61 4.05 1.94
CA ARG A 35 -6.34 2.77 1.31
C ARG A 35 -4.84 2.53 1.31
N HIS A 36 -4.42 1.35 1.76
CA HIS A 36 -3.02 0.97 1.87
C HIS A 36 -2.69 -0.13 0.87
N HIS A 37 -1.70 0.15 0.04
CA HIS A 37 -1.00 -0.83 -0.78
C HIS A 37 0.43 -0.92 -0.24
N GLY A 38 0.93 -2.14 -0.06
CA GLY A 38 2.29 -2.41 0.40
C GLY A 38 2.71 -3.82 0.02
N ASP A 39 3.97 -4.13 0.25
CA ASP A 39 4.55 -5.39 -0.19
C ASP A 39 3.86 -6.60 0.47
N HIS A 40 3.75 -7.70 -0.27
CA HIS A 40 3.15 -8.95 0.20
C HIS A 40 4.16 -9.78 1.00
N ASP A 41 4.75 -9.16 2.03
CA ASP A 41 5.69 -9.80 2.95
C ASP A 41 5.35 -9.50 4.42
N ALA A 42 6.15 -10.02 5.35
CA ALA A 42 5.93 -9.83 6.77
C ALA A 42 6.07 -8.36 7.22
N ALA A 43 6.94 -7.58 6.57
CA ALA A 43 7.15 -6.18 6.91
C ALA A 43 5.98 -5.31 6.42
N GLY A 44 5.53 -5.53 5.18
CA GLY A 44 4.34 -4.91 4.60
C GLY A 44 3.07 -5.25 5.39
N ALA A 45 2.92 -6.51 5.82
CA ALA A 45 1.82 -6.93 6.69
C ALA A 45 1.84 -6.20 8.05
N ALA A 46 3.00 -6.06 8.68
CA ALA A 46 3.14 -5.34 9.95
C ALA A 46 2.82 -3.85 9.83
N ILE A 47 3.23 -3.21 8.72
CA ILE A 47 2.89 -1.80 8.44
C ILE A 47 1.38 -1.66 8.22
N PHE A 48 0.76 -2.56 7.45
CA PHE A 48 -0.67 -2.55 7.24
C PHE A 48 -1.43 -2.68 8.56
N ASP A 49 -1.10 -3.68 9.39
CA ASP A 49 -1.79 -3.90 10.67
C ASP A 49 -1.70 -2.68 11.59
N TYR A 50 -0.52 -2.05 11.62
CA TYR A 50 -0.31 -0.82 12.37
C TYR A 50 -1.19 0.32 11.86
N LEU A 51 -1.27 0.54 10.55
CA LEU A 51 -2.08 1.61 9.95
C LEU A 51 -3.59 1.32 10.02
N ALA A 52 -4.01 0.06 9.87
CA ALA A 52 -5.37 -0.38 10.08
C ALA A 52 -5.84 -0.06 11.50
N ALA A 53 -5.01 -0.38 12.51
CA ALA A 53 -5.31 -0.07 13.90
C ALA A 53 -5.25 1.44 14.20
N ARG A 54 -4.27 2.18 13.67
CA ARG A 54 -4.02 3.59 14.03
C ARG A 54 -4.92 4.59 13.31
N VAL A 55 -5.24 4.36 12.04
CA VAL A 55 -6.01 5.31 11.22
C VAL A 55 -7.20 4.67 10.51
N GLY A 56 -7.42 3.36 10.66
CA GLY A 56 -8.52 2.67 9.96
C GLY A 56 -8.23 2.47 8.48
N ALA A 57 -6.95 2.27 8.11
CA ALA A 57 -6.58 1.97 6.73
C ALA A 57 -7.25 0.66 6.25
N LEU A 58 -7.70 0.66 5.00
CA LEU A 58 -8.25 -0.51 4.31
C LEU A 58 -7.21 -1.08 3.33
N PRO A 59 -7.20 -2.40 3.09
CA PRO A 59 -6.32 -2.96 2.07
C PRO A 59 -6.75 -2.47 0.69
N TRP A 60 -5.81 -2.42 -0.22
CA TRP A 60 -6.09 -2.05 -1.60
C TRP A 60 -5.30 -2.92 -2.58
N PRO A 61 -5.99 -3.58 -3.53
CA PRO A 61 -7.46 -3.65 -3.69
C PRO A 61 -8.15 -4.35 -2.52
N LEU A 62 -9.42 -3.97 -2.27
CA LEU A 62 -10.17 -4.44 -1.09
C LEU A 62 -10.33 -5.96 -1.09
N GLU A 63 -10.25 -6.60 -2.27
CA GLU A 63 -10.32 -8.06 -2.43
C GLU A 63 -8.99 -8.79 -2.17
N GLU A 64 -7.84 -8.11 -2.10
CA GLU A 64 -6.52 -8.77 -2.18
C GLU A 64 -5.90 -9.18 -0.85
N ARG A 65 -6.47 -8.83 0.30
CA ARG A 65 -5.86 -9.23 1.58
C ARG A 65 -6.22 -10.67 1.95
N ALA A 66 -5.66 -11.62 1.20
CA ALA A 66 -5.48 -13.00 1.64
C ALA A 66 -4.33 -13.06 2.67
N GLU A 67 -4.47 -13.91 3.68
CA GLU A 67 -3.39 -14.24 4.62
C GLU A 67 -2.16 -14.72 3.84
N PRO A 68 -0.93 -14.29 4.18
CA PRO A 68 0.27 -14.82 3.55
C PRO A 68 0.34 -16.33 3.84
N SER A 69 0.04 -17.14 2.83
CA SER A 69 0.28 -18.58 2.87
C SER A 69 1.79 -18.79 2.89
N ALA A 70 2.28 -19.66 3.77
CA ALA A 70 3.70 -20.08 3.75
C ALA A 70 4.15 -20.70 2.41
N ALA A 71 3.22 -20.95 1.48
CA ALA A 71 3.47 -21.47 0.14
C ALA A 71 3.60 -20.40 -0.97
N ASP A 72 3.37 -19.11 -0.67
CA ASP A 72 3.47 -18.04 -1.67
C ASP A 72 4.86 -17.39 -1.75
N THR A 73 5.89 -18.01 -1.17
CA THR A 73 7.27 -17.69 -1.53
C THR A 73 7.49 -18.16 -2.96
N PRO A 74 7.58 -17.29 -3.98
CA PRO A 74 8.15 -17.73 -5.25
C PRO A 74 9.57 -18.16 -4.89
N GLY A 75 9.99 -19.35 -5.27
CA GLY A 75 11.38 -19.76 -5.10
C GLY A 75 12.28 -18.72 -5.77
N VAL A 76 12.87 -17.83 -4.97
CA VAL A 76 13.80 -16.81 -5.45
C VAL A 76 15.19 -17.45 -5.46
N ASP A 77 15.47 -18.17 -6.55
CA ASP A 77 16.85 -18.43 -6.97
C ASP A 77 17.40 -17.24 -7.79
N ALA A 78 16.83 -16.03 -7.61
CA ALA A 78 17.46 -14.79 -8.06
C ALA A 78 18.37 -14.28 -6.94
N PRO A 79 19.61 -13.84 -7.26
CA PRO A 79 20.51 -13.30 -6.25
C PRO A 79 19.84 -12.09 -5.59
N ASP A 80 19.61 -12.19 -4.28
CA ASP A 80 19.07 -11.15 -3.40
C ASP A 80 17.96 -10.26 -4.00
N GLY A 81 16.80 -10.85 -4.32
CA GLY A 81 15.50 -10.17 -4.20
C GLY A 81 15.33 -8.81 -4.88
N PHE A 82 16.10 -8.48 -5.92
CA PHE A 82 15.95 -7.22 -6.63
C PHE A 82 14.71 -7.26 -7.52
N VAL A 83 13.64 -6.60 -7.09
CA VAL A 83 12.51 -6.26 -7.95
C VAL A 83 12.79 -4.86 -8.53
N PRO A 84 12.90 -4.72 -9.86
CA PRO A 84 13.03 -3.41 -10.50
C PRO A 84 11.90 -2.46 -10.08
N GLU A 85 12.25 -1.22 -9.73
CA GLU A 85 11.30 -0.18 -9.31
C GLU A 85 10.20 0.04 -10.37
N GLU A 86 10.54 -0.12 -11.65
CA GLU A 86 9.63 0.04 -12.77
C GLU A 86 8.45 -0.95 -12.71
N LEU A 87 8.69 -2.20 -12.28
CA LEU A 87 7.63 -3.21 -12.16
C LEU A 87 6.68 -2.92 -10.98
N VAL A 88 7.22 -2.37 -9.89
CA VAL A 88 6.42 -1.96 -8.72
C VAL A 88 5.53 -0.76 -9.07
N LEU A 89 6.09 0.20 -9.83
CA LEU A 89 5.36 1.38 -10.29
C LEU A 89 4.25 1.02 -11.30
N ASP A 90 4.52 0.14 -12.25
CA ASP A 90 3.52 -0.27 -13.26
C ASP A 90 2.33 -0.98 -12.61
N GLN A 91 2.59 -1.83 -11.61
CA GLN A 91 1.53 -2.48 -10.84
C GLN A 91 0.68 -1.45 -10.07
N LEU A 92 1.33 -0.54 -9.34
CA LEU A 92 0.65 0.54 -8.60
C LEU A 92 -0.21 1.41 -9.53
N LEU A 93 0.32 1.78 -10.70
CA LEU A 93 -0.40 2.59 -11.68
C LEU A 93 -1.58 1.83 -12.29
N GLY A 94 -1.42 0.52 -12.55
CA GLY A 94 -2.49 -0.36 -13.00
C GLY A 94 -3.61 -0.49 -11.97
N ASP A 95 -3.28 -0.54 -10.68
CA ASP A 95 -4.25 -0.55 -9.59
C ASP A 95 -4.97 0.79 -9.47
N LEU A 96 -4.24 1.91 -9.53
CA LEU A 96 -4.82 3.26 -9.50
C LEU A 96 -5.84 3.48 -10.61
N ALA A 97 -5.54 3.01 -11.82
CA ALA A 97 -6.45 3.10 -12.96
C ALA A 97 -7.74 2.30 -12.74
N ARG A 98 -7.68 1.19 -11.98
CA ARG A 98 -8.83 0.34 -11.65
C ARG A 98 -9.64 0.85 -10.45
N ALA A 99 -9.03 1.62 -9.56
CA ALA A 99 -9.67 2.06 -8.32
C ALA A 99 -10.86 3.00 -8.52
N GLY A 100 -10.92 3.74 -9.64
CA GLY A 100 -11.99 4.68 -9.99
C GLY A 100 -12.21 5.81 -8.96
N PRO A 101 -12.89 6.91 -9.32
CA PRO A 101 -13.35 7.85 -8.31
C PRO A 101 -14.42 7.17 -7.44
N ALA A 102 -14.24 7.25 -6.11
CA ALA A 102 -15.24 6.80 -5.13
C ALA A 102 -16.40 7.79 -5.02
#